data_AF-A0AAV2KW96-F1
#
_entry.id   AF-A0AAV2KW96-F1
#
_cell.length_a   1.000
_cell.length_b   1.000
_cell.length_c   1.000
_cell.angle_alpha   90.00
_cell.angle_beta   90.00
_cell.angle_gamma   90.00
#
_symmetry.space_group_name_H-M   'P 1'
#
loop_
_entity.id
_entity.type
_entity.pdbx_description
1 polymer ?
#
loop_
_entity_poly.entity_id
_entity_poly.type
_entity_poly.pdbx_seq_one_letter_code
_entity_poly.pdbx_strand_id
1 'polypeptide(L)'
;MRFYPFPECQDADSYLVTCRTETGQLVHEEQVPHSSCAPDCTLCFQTLEVWRGYGVTLRARLNSTSLAQRTFDFSQVSLTNFHLSSTTTSVSLAWTLPRHQQLSAITVRDLHNHSVIKKVDIQSAAIQSHYTVPDVQPGVRVNAAITVSAFLKNPNVTIKQRLSMDIQTAQCPPGWLANRRHCYSVQKKALAWSQAQQSCVDVAAGSHLADLKTRQDLHFITSRLMSHNSLLLLWTALNDKLAEGRPVWSDGSLNNMTNTTMSSFLPENQSDCFALQRNATGPGFFLTPFFCSIPLPFICHYSSK
;
A
#
# COMPACT_ATOMS: atom_id res chain seq x y z
N MET A 1 -17.16 -15.72 14.22
CA MET A 1 -18.22 -15.15 15.05
C MET A 1 -17.89 -15.38 16.51
N ARG A 2 -18.10 -14.40 17.39
CA ARG A 2 -17.92 -14.51 18.84
C ARG A 2 -19.21 -14.07 19.56
N PHE A 3 -19.69 -14.86 20.50
CA PHE A 3 -20.91 -14.59 21.27
C PHE A 3 -20.84 -15.22 22.67
N TYR A 4 -21.61 -14.66 23.60
CA TYR A 4 -21.73 -15.18 24.97
C TYR A 4 -22.66 -16.41 25.02
N PRO A 5 -22.36 -17.41 25.87
CA PRO A 5 -23.26 -18.53 26.14
C PRO A 5 -24.69 -18.07 26.46
N PHE A 6 -25.71 -18.75 25.92
CA PHE A 6 -27.11 -18.49 26.24
C PHE A 6 -27.93 -19.79 26.21
N PRO A 7 -29.06 -19.90 26.95
CA PRO A 7 -29.52 -18.98 27.99
C PRO A 7 -28.64 -19.05 29.24
N GLU A 8 -28.48 -17.95 29.97
CA GLU A 8 -27.63 -17.88 31.17
C GLU A 8 -28.13 -18.78 32.32
N CYS A 9 -29.41 -19.13 32.34
CA CYS A 9 -30.05 -19.89 33.43
C CYS A 9 -30.15 -21.42 33.18
N GLN A 10 -29.67 -21.94 32.04
CA GLN A 10 -29.76 -23.37 31.70
C GLN A 10 -28.45 -23.86 31.10
N ASP A 11 -27.94 -25.00 31.59
CA ASP A 11 -26.71 -25.62 31.10
C ASP A 11 -26.96 -26.29 29.75
N ALA A 12 -26.76 -25.54 28.66
CA ALA A 12 -26.75 -26.11 27.32
C ALA A 12 -25.51 -27.00 27.14
N ASP A 13 -25.68 -28.25 26.67
CA ASP A 13 -24.55 -29.16 26.39
C ASP A 13 -23.85 -28.83 25.06
N SER A 14 -24.56 -28.16 24.16
CA SER A 14 -24.10 -27.86 22.81
C SER A 14 -24.88 -26.71 22.18
N TYR A 15 -24.27 -26.10 21.17
CA TYR A 15 -24.85 -25.03 20.36
C TYR A 15 -24.91 -25.49 18.90
N LEU A 16 -26.09 -25.43 18.28
CA LEU A 16 -26.25 -25.65 16.84
C LEU A 16 -26.31 -24.30 16.13
N VAL A 17 -25.41 -24.09 15.18
CA VAL A 17 -25.38 -22.90 14.32
C VAL A 17 -25.84 -23.30 12.94
N THR A 18 -26.83 -22.57 12.41
CA THR A 18 -27.32 -22.74 11.04
C THR A 18 -27.25 -21.41 10.31
N CYS A 19 -26.74 -21.41 9.07
CA CYS A 19 -26.72 -20.25 8.20
C CYS A 19 -27.57 -20.53 6.97
N ARG A 20 -28.50 -19.62 6.68
CA ARG A 20 -29.37 -19.69 5.51
C ARG A 20 -29.21 -18.46 4.63
N THR A 21 -29.35 -18.62 3.33
CA THR A 21 -29.45 -17.51 2.38
C THR A 21 -30.75 -16.73 2.59
N GLU A 22 -30.88 -15.56 1.96
CA GLU A 22 -32.15 -14.81 1.88
C GLU A 22 -33.29 -15.65 1.24
N THR A 23 -32.97 -16.58 0.35
CA THR A 23 -33.92 -17.51 -0.26
C THR A 23 -34.27 -18.71 0.63
N GLY A 24 -33.67 -18.81 1.83
CA GLY A 24 -33.94 -19.85 2.82
C GLY A 24 -33.15 -21.15 2.66
N GLN A 25 -32.24 -21.22 1.67
CA GLN A 25 -31.38 -22.38 1.44
C GLN A 25 -30.35 -22.52 2.56
N LEU A 26 -30.19 -23.72 3.12
CA LEU A 26 -29.19 -24.02 4.14
C LEU A 26 -27.80 -24.08 3.50
N VAL A 27 -26.87 -23.27 4.02
CA VAL A 27 -25.51 -23.11 3.47
C VAL A 27 -24.45 -23.62 4.42
N HIS A 28 -24.72 -23.58 5.73
CA HIS A 28 -23.83 -24.09 6.77
C HIS A 28 -24.65 -24.59 7.96
N GLU A 29 -24.20 -25.71 8.54
CA GLU A 29 -24.72 -26.26 9.78
C GLU A 29 -23.57 -26.85 10.58
N GLU A 30 -23.44 -26.45 11.85
CA GLU A 30 -22.35 -26.90 12.71
C GLU A 30 -22.82 -26.99 14.17
N GLN A 31 -22.45 -28.08 14.83
CA GLN A 31 -22.70 -28.29 16.25
C GLN A 31 -21.40 -28.05 17.04
N VAL A 32 -21.47 -27.11 17.99
CA VAL A 32 -20.36 -26.69 18.83
C VAL A 32 -20.59 -27.21 20.25
N PRO A 33 -19.65 -28.00 20.82
CA PRO A 33 -19.77 -28.46 22.20
C PRO A 33 -19.58 -27.31 23.20
N HIS A 34 -20.25 -27.38 24.36
CA HIS A 34 -20.16 -26.35 25.40
C HIS A 34 -18.72 -26.07 25.87
N SER A 35 -17.84 -27.07 25.86
CA SER A 35 -16.43 -26.92 26.22
C SER A 35 -15.68 -25.89 25.36
N SER A 36 -16.15 -25.62 24.15
CA SER A 36 -15.57 -24.62 23.23
C SER A 36 -16.03 -23.19 23.52
N CYS A 37 -16.80 -22.97 24.59
CA CYS A 37 -17.53 -21.73 24.87
C CYS A 37 -17.14 -21.02 26.18
N ALA A 38 -15.93 -21.22 26.71
CA ALA A 38 -15.46 -20.57 27.93
C ALA A 38 -14.27 -19.61 27.65
N PRO A 39 -14.36 -18.29 27.94
CA PRO A 39 -15.52 -17.54 28.43
C PRO A 39 -16.53 -17.16 27.32
N ASP A 40 -16.15 -17.32 26.04
CA ASP A 40 -16.99 -16.99 24.87
C ASP A 40 -16.96 -18.11 23.84
N CYS A 41 -18.07 -18.32 23.14
CA CYS A 41 -18.12 -19.19 21.98
C CYS A 41 -17.47 -18.50 20.77
N THR A 42 -16.48 -19.15 20.14
CA THR A 42 -15.90 -18.69 18.87
C THR A 42 -16.13 -19.73 17.77
N LEU A 43 -16.84 -19.32 16.72
CA LEU A 43 -17.16 -20.14 15.56
C LEU A 43 -16.50 -19.57 14.30
N CYS A 44 -15.97 -20.42 13.43
CA CYS A 44 -15.38 -20.02 12.15
C CYS A 44 -15.87 -20.96 11.05
N PHE A 45 -16.53 -20.40 10.04
CA PHE A 45 -17.01 -21.13 8.87
C PHE A 45 -16.64 -20.36 7.61
N GLN A 46 -16.52 -21.07 6.49
CA GLN A 46 -16.29 -20.48 5.17
C GLN A 46 -17.62 -20.36 4.45
N THR A 47 -17.92 -19.18 3.90
CA THR A 47 -19.06 -18.98 3.00
C THR A 47 -18.54 -18.96 1.57
N LEU A 48 -19.09 -19.83 0.70
CA LEU A 48 -18.60 -20.04 -0.66
C LEU A 48 -19.34 -19.20 -1.73
N GLU A 49 -20.46 -18.56 -1.38
CA GLU A 49 -21.30 -17.84 -2.32
C GLU A 49 -21.44 -16.36 -1.93
N VAL A 50 -21.45 -15.46 -2.91
CA VAL A 50 -21.55 -14.01 -2.70
C VAL A 50 -23.03 -13.62 -2.54
N TRP A 51 -23.66 -14.04 -1.45
CA TRP A 51 -25.01 -13.55 -1.11
C TRP A 51 -24.93 -12.26 -0.30
N ARG A 52 -25.88 -11.35 -0.54
CA ARG A 52 -25.91 -10.02 0.11
C ARG A 52 -26.16 -10.11 1.62
N GLY A 53 -26.83 -11.17 2.07
CA GLY A 53 -27.14 -11.40 3.48
C GLY A 53 -27.33 -12.88 3.81
N TYR A 54 -27.04 -13.21 5.07
CA TYR A 54 -27.31 -14.52 5.66
C TYR A 54 -28.15 -14.35 6.92
N GLY A 55 -29.19 -15.17 7.03
CA GLY A 55 -29.90 -15.39 8.28
C GLY A 55 -29.16 -16.44 9.09
N VAL A 56 -28.58 -16.05 10.22
CA VAL A 56 -27.86 -16.95 11.12
C VAL A 56 -28.77 -17.27 12.30
N THR A 57 -28.99 -18.55 12.57
CA THR A 57 -29.74 -19.02 13.74
C THR A 57 -28.83 -19.83 14.64
N LEU A 58 -28.69 -19.36 15.88
CA LEU A 58 -28.05 -20.05 16.99
C LEU A 58 -29.11 -20.77 17.82
N ARG A 59 -28.93 -22.06 18.09
CA ARG A 59 -29.80 -22.85 18.98
C ARG A 59 -28.98 -23.46 20.09
N ALA A 60 -29.35 -23.17 21.34
CA ALA A 60 -28.82 -23.86 22.51
C ALA A 60 -29.55 -25.19 22.67
N ARG A 61 -28.81 -26.28 22.90
CA ARG A 61 -29.36 -27.63 23.03
C ARG A 61 -28.96 -28.28 24.36
N LEU A 62 -29.80 -29.18 24.83
CA LEU A 62 -29.55 -30.10 25.93
C LEU A 62 -30.17 -31.45 25.60
N ASN A 63 -29.39 -32.53 25.57
CA ASN A 63 -29.84 -33.88 25.20
C ASN A 63 -30.66 -33.88 23.89
N SER A 64 -30.19 -33.15 22.88
CA SER A 64 -30.85 -32.93 21.59
C SER A 64 -32.14 -32.09 21.60
N THR A 65 -32.66 -31.69 22.77
CA THR A 65 -33.79 -30.75 22.86
C THR A 65 -33.31 -29.30 22.70
N SER A 66 -34.09 -28.46 22.02
CA SER A 66 -33.75 -27.03 21.86
C SER A 66 -34.25 -26.23 23.05
N LEU A 67 -33.35 -25.57 23.77
CA LEU A 67 -33.66 -24.76 24.95
C LEU A 67 -34.06 -23.33 24.58
N ALA A 68 -33.24 -22.70 23.72
CA ALA A 68 -33.45 -21.35 23.24
C ALA A 68 -32.89 -21.19 21.83
N GLN A 69 -33.45 -20.28 21.06
CA GLN A 69 -32.93 -19.90 19.74
C GLN A 69 -32.84 -18.39 19.58
N ARG A 70 -31.83 -17.95 18.84
CA ARG A 70 -31.63 -16.55 18.45
C ARG A 70 -31.31 -16.50 16.97
N THR A 71 -32.03 -15.67 16.24
CA THR A 71 -31.80 -15.44 14.81
C THR A 71 -31.43 -13.99 14.58
N PHE A 72 -30.45 -13.75 13.73
CA PHE A 72 -30.03 -12.43 13.33
C PHE A 72 -29.51 -12.45 11.89
N ASP A 73 -29.60 -11.31 11.23
CA ASP A 73 -29.13 -11.15 9.87
C ASP A 73 -27.73 -10.52 9.85
N PHE A 74 -26.91 -11.00 8.92
CA PHE A 74 -25.59 -10.44 8.67
C PHE A 74 -25.38 -10.23 7.18
N SER A 75 -25.03 -8.99 6.81
CA SER A 75 -24.64 -8.63 5.45
C SER A 75 -23.14 -8.80 5.24
N GLN A 76 -22.78 -9.66 4.30
CA GLN A 76 -21.38 -9.91 3.96
C GLN A 76 -20.78 -8.69 3.26
N VAL A 77 -19.54 -8.34 3.62
CA VAL A 77 -18.76 -7.33 2.90
C VAL A 77 -18.24 -7.95 1.61
N SER A 78 -18.44 -7.27 0.49
CA SER A 78 -17.90 -7.70 -0.79
C SER A 78 -16.45 -7.24 -0.95
N LEU A 79 -15.66 -8.02 -1.72
CA LEU A 79 -14.34 -7.58 -2.17
C LEU A 79 -14.40 -6.29 -3.01
N THR A 80 -15.54 -6.02 -3.65
CA THR A 80 -15.76 -4.78 -4.44
C THR A 80 -15.78 -3.51 -3.58
N ASN A 81 -15.96 -3.63 -2.26
CA ASN A 81 -15.84 -2.51 -1.33
C ASN A 81 -14.39 -2.10 -1.06
N PHE A 82 -13.42 -2.85 -1.61
CA PHE A 82 -12.01 -2.65 -1.43
C PHE A 82 -11.32 -2.39 -2.77
N HIS A 83 -10.44 -1.41 -2.79
CA HIS A 83 -9.57 -1.12 -3.92
C HIS A 83 -8.13 -1.32 -3.47
N LEU A 84 -7.54 -2.43 -3.93
CA LEU A 84 -6.14 -2.76 -3.71
C LEU A 84 -5.31 -2.26 -4.88
N SER A 85 -4.29 -1.46 -4.59
CA SER A 85 -3.32 -1.00 -5.60
C SER A 85 -1.91 -1.15 -5.07
N SER A 86 -0.95 -1.27 -5.97
CA SER A 86 0.47 -1.41 -5.63
C SER A 86 1.29 -0.34 -6.33
N THR A 87 2.47 -0.12 -5.78
CA THR A 87 3.60 0.50 -6.47
C THR A 87 4.73 -0.52 -6.50
N THR A 88 5.93 -0.13 -6.92
CA THR A 88 7.12 -0.97 -6.83
C THR A 88 7.49 -1.28 -5.38
N THR A 89 7.26 -0.39 -4.42
CA THR A 89 7.69 -0.58 -3.02
C THR A 89 6.60 -0.38 -1.97
N SER A 90 5.34 -0.36 -2.37
CA SER A 90 4.23 -0.19 -1.43
C SER A 90 2.97 -0.85 -1.93
N VAL A 91 2.08 -1.19 -1.00
CA VAL A 91 0.74 -1.67 -1.27
C VAL A 91 -0.26 -0.78 -0.55
N SER A 92 -1.29 -0.32 -1.25
CA SER A 92 -2.29 0.60 -0.75
C SER A 92 -3.67 -0.03 -0.84
N LEU A 93 -4.39 -0.04 0.28
CA LEU A 93 -5.76 -0.50 0.38
C LEU A 93 -6.66 0.70 0.66
N ALA A 94 -7.63 0.96 -0.21
CA ALA A 94 -8.75 1.86 0.05
C ALA A 94 -10.04 1.07 0.24
N TRP A 95 -10.97 1.58 1.05
CA TRP A 95 -12.22 0.87 1.32
C TRP A 95 -13.40 1.80 1.61
N THR A 96 -14.60 1.31 1.28
CA THR A 96 -15.87 1.96 1.61
C THR A 96 -16.77 0.95 2.32
N LEU A 97 -16.91 1.10 3.64
CA LEU A 97 -17.67 0.18 4.48
C LEU A 97 -19.02 0.80 4.92
N PRO A 98 -20.09 -0.02 5.07
CA PRO A 98 -21.34 0.40 5.70
C PRO A 98 -21.15 0.93 7.12
N ARG A 99 -22.06 1.83 7.58
CA ARG A 99 -21.96 2.53 8.89
C ARG A 99 -21.82 1.63 10.12
N HIS A 100 -22.25 0.37 10.06
CA HIS A 100 -22.22 -0.57 11.19
C HIS A 100 -21.04 -1.55 11.15
N GLN A 101 -20.12 -1.37 10.19
CA GLN A 101 -18.97 -2.22 9.99
C GLN A 101 -17.70 -1.37 10.04
N GLN A 102 -16.64 -1.94 10.61
CA GLN A 102 -15.35 -1.27 10.71
C GLN A 102 -14.22 -2.22 10.32
N LEU A 103 -13.22 -1.66 9.65
CA LEU A 103 -11.98 -2.39 9.42
C LEU A 103 -11.26 -2.58 10.76
N SER A 104 -10.88 -3.83 11.06
CA SER A 104 -10.29 -4.20 12.35
C SER A 104 -8.85 -4.69 12.26
N ALA A 105 -8.45 -5.27 11.13
CA ALA A 105 -7.06 -5.60 10.87
C ALA A 105 -6.74 -5.70 9.38
N ILE A 106 -5.51 -5.35 9.02
CA ILE A 106 -4.91 -5.65 7.72
C ILE A 106 -3.65 -6.46 7.98
N THR A 107 -3.49 -7.58 7.28
CA THR A 107 -2.25 -8.36 7.28
C THR A 107 -1.78 -8.53 5.85
N VAL A 108 -0.57 -8.06 5.57
CA VAL A 108 0.07 -8.17 4.26
C VAL A 108 1.15 -9.23 4.37
N ARG A 109 1.08 -10.26 3.53
CA ARG A 109 2.01 -11.39 3.50
C ARG A 109 2.66 -11.53 2.14
N ASP A 110 3.93 -11.88 2.13
CA ASP A 110 4.62 -12.33 0.93
C ASP A 110 4.13 -13.74 0.58
N LEU A 111 3.69 -13.97 -0.67
CA LEU A 111 3.18 -15.26 -1.12
C LEU A 111 4.27 -16.28 -1.44
N HIS A 112 5.52 -15.85 -1.61
CA HIS A 112 6.63 -16.74 -1.93
C HIS A 112 7.18 -17.45 -0.68
N ASN A 113 7.40 -16.70 0.39
CA ASN A 113 7.98 -17.22 1.64
C ASN A 113 6.98 -17.25 2.81
N HIS A 114 5.73 -16.85 2.59
CA HIS A 114 4.66 -16.76 3.59
C HIS A 114 4.95 -15.85 4.80
N SER A 115 5.98 -15.01 4.71
CA SER A 115 6.34 -14.08 5.79
C SER A 115 5.32 -12.94 5.90
N VAL A 116 5.09 -12.50 7.13
CA VAL A 116 4.23 -11.34 7.39
C VAL A 116 5.05 -10.08 7.16
N ILE A 117 4.75 -9.34 6.10
CA ILE A 117 5.38 -8.05 5.79
C ILE A 117 4.89 -7.00 6.80
N LYS A 118 3.58 -6.92 6.99
CA LYS A 118 2.97 -5.99 7.95
C LYS A 118 1.68 -6.53 8.51
N LYS A 119 1.48 -6.37 9.81
CA LYS A 119 0.19 -6.55 10.48
C LYS A 119 -0.19 -5.25 11.16
N VAL A 120 -1.42 -4.82 10.96
CA VAL A 120 -1.97 -3.59 11.53
C VAL A 120 -3.32 -3.92 12.12
N ASP A 121 -3.45 -3.76 13.43
CA ASP A 121 -4.74 -3.83 14.11
C ASP A 121 -5.32 -2.41 14.16
N ILE A 122 -6.52 -2.23 13.59
CA ILE A 122 -7.17 -0.92 13.39
C ILE A 122 -8.26 -0.78 14.44
N GLN A 123 -8.11 0.20 15.33
CA GLN A 123 -9.14 0.61 16.29
C GLN A 123 -9.87 1.83 15.69
N SER A 124 -11.18 1.75 15.43
CA SER A 124 -11.85 2.74 14.56
C SER A 124 -12.09 4.11 15.20
N ALA A 125 -11.71 5.14 14.43
CA ALA A 125 -12.12 6.55 14.41
C ALA A 125 -11.11 7.38 13.56
N ALA A 126 -9.88 6.88 13.39
CA ALA A 126 -8.74 7.70 12.95
C ALA A 126 -8.17 7.45 11.54
N ILE A 127 -8.74 6.55 10.72
CA ILE A 127 -8.18 6.26 9.38
C ILE A 127 -9.13 6.69 8.27
N GLN A 128 -8.66 7.59 7.40
CA GLN A 128 -9.32 8.10 6.20
C GLN A 128 -9.53 7.01 5.13
N SER A 129 -10.36 5.98 5.35
CA SER A 129 -10.80 5.02 4.29
C SER A 129 -9.68 4.42 3.40
N HIS A 130 -8.42 4.47 3.83
CA HIS A 130 -7.23 4.20 3.04
C HIS A 130 -6.03 3.97 3.96
N TYR A 131 -5.20 2.99 3.61
CA TYR A 131 -3.96 2.69 4.30
C TYR A 131 -2.90 2.19 3.32
N THR A 132 -1.68 2.72 3.43
CA THR A 132 -0.53 2.29 2.63
C THR A 132 0.47 1.55 3.51
N VAL A 133 0.85 0.35 3.09
CA VAL A 133 1.98 -0.42 3.61
C VAL A 133 3.22 -0.04 2.79
N PRO A 134 4.18 0.72 3.36
CA PRO A 134 5.44 1.02 2.71
C PRO A 134 6.40 -0.17 2.78
N ASP A 135 7.59 -0.01 2.17
CA ASP A 135 8.74 -0.90 2.30
C ASP A 135 8.49 -2.36 1.86
N VAL A 136 7.60 -2.54 0.89
CA VAL A 136 7.38 -3.84 0.22
C VAL A 136 8.47 -4.06 -0.82
N GLN A 137 8.90 -5.31 -1.03
CA GLN A 137 9.91 -5.61 -2.04
C GLN A 137 9.35 -5.45 -3.48
N PRO A 138 10.18 -5.01 -4.44
CA PRO A 138 9.82 -4.97 -5.86
C PRO A 138 9.58 -6.36 -6.45
N GLY A 139 8.61 -6.48 -7.36
CA GLY A 139 8.36 -7.69 -8.15
C GLY A 139 7.80 -8.89 -7.37
N VAL A 140 7.36 -8.72 -6.13
CA VAL A 140 6.83 -9.82 -5.30
C VAL A 140 5.31 -9.90 -5.36
N ARG A 141 4.77 -11.11 -5.23
CA ARG A 141 3.34 -11.34 -5.07
C ARG A 141 2.98 -11.30 -3.60
N VAL A 142 1.91 -10.57 -3.30
CA VAL A 142 1.50 -10.24 -1.94
C VAL A 142 0.05 -10.60 -1.74
N ASN A 143 -0.27 -11.21 -0.60
CA ASN A 143 -1.62 -11.44 -0.13
C ASN A 143 -1.99 -10.41 0.94
N ALA A 144 -3.03 -9.63 0.68
CA ALA A 144 -3.64 -8.70 1.62
C ALA A 144 -4.85 -9.37 2.27
N ALA A 145 -4.67 -9.86 3.51
CA ALA A 145 -5.73 -10.39 4.34
C ALA A 145 -6.40 -9.25 5.14
N ILE A 146 -7.69 -9.05 4.91
CA ILE A 146 -8.50 -7.94 5.42
C ILE A 146 -9.48 -8.50 6.43
N THR A 147 -9.54 -7.94 7.64
CA THR A 147 -10.52 -8.35 8.66
C THR A 147 -11.48 -7.21 8.95
N VAL A 148 -12.74 -7.38 8.57
CA VAL A 148 -13.83 -6.47 8.93
C VAL A 148 -14.55 -7.01 10.16
N SER A 149 -14.89 -6.12 11.09
CA SER A 149 -15.68 -6.45 12.27
C SER A 149 -17.01 -5.71 12.25
N ALA A 150 -18.07 -6.40 12.68
CA ALA A 150 -19.40 -5.85 12.91
C ALA A 150 -19.86 -6.27 14.30
N PHE A 151 -20.49 -5.36 15.02
CA PHE A 151 -21.05 -5.63 16.34
C PHE A 151 -22.56 -5.48 16.31
N LEU A 152 -23.26 -6.57 16.63
CA LEU A 152 -24.71 -6.62 16.72
C LEU A 152 -25.11 -6.54 18.18
N LYS A 153 -25.69 -5.40 18.59
CA LYS A 153 -26.10 -5.15 19.99
C LYS A 153 -27.05 -6.22 20.53
N ASN A 154 -28.01 -6.66 19.70
CA ASN A 154 -28.94 -7.72 20.02
C ASN A 154 -28.77 -8.78 18.93
N PRO A 155 -28.05 -9.90 19.17
CA PRO A 155 -27.90 -10.61 20.45
C PRO A 155 -26.51 -10.51 21.13
N ASN A 156 -25.86 -9.35 21.08
CA ASN A 156 -24.49 -9.11 21.59
C ASN A 156 -23.45 -10.01 20.92
N VAL A 157 -23.44 -9.98 19.59
CA VAL A 157 -22.59 -10.83 18.74
C VAL A 157 -21.55 -9.96 18.03
N THR A 158 -20.30 -10.40 18.04
CA THR A 158 -19.24 -9.83 17.19
C THR A 158 -18.98 -10.75 16.01
N ILE A 159 -19.16 -10.22 14.80
CA ILE A 159 -18.85 -10.93 13.55
C ILE A 159 -17.54 -10.38 13.03
N LYS A 160 -16.61 -11.28 12.71
CA LYS A 160 -15.36 -10.95 12.01
C LYS A 160 -15.37 -11.68 10.68
N GLN A 161 -15.34 -10.92 9.59
CA GLN A 161 -15.19 -11.44 8.24
C GLN A 161 -13.75 -11.26 7.80
N ARG A 162 -13.14 -12.33 7.29
CA ARG A 162 -11.81 -12.30 6.68
C ARG A 162 -11.95 -12.37 5.17
N LEU A 163 -11.39 -11.39 4.48
CA LEU A 163 -11.27 -11.36 3.03
C LEU A 163 -9.79 -11.44 2.66
N SER A 164 -9.50 -11.83 1.42
CA SER A 164 -8.13 -11.92 0.92
C SER A 164 -8.08 -11.47 -0.53
N MET A 165 -7.08 -10.66 -0.85
CA MET A 165 -6.85 -10.11 -2.18
C MET A 165 -5.37 -10.24 -2.49
N ASP A 166 -5.04 -10.62 -3.72
CA ASP A 166 -3.66 -10.76 -4.15
C ASP A 166 -3.29 -9.65 -5.11
N ILE A 167 -2.05 -9.15 -4.99
CA ILE A 167 -1.50 -8.16 -5.92
C ILE A 167 0.00 -8.40 -6.11
N GLN A 168 0.50 -8.06 -7.30
CA GLN A 168 1.92 -8.07 -7.60
C GLN A 168 2.46 -6.64 -7.54
N THR A 169 3.58 -6.43 -6.84
CA THR A 169 4.28 -5.15 -6.90
C THR A 169 5.01 -5.01 -8.24
N ALA A 170 5.09 -3.79 -8.74
CA ALA A 170 5.86 -3.52 -9.94
C ALA A 170 7.34 -3.83 -9.73
N GLN A 171 8.09 -3.99 -10.81
CA GLN A 171 9.51 -4.32 -10.78
C GLN A 171 10.32 -3.19 -11.42
N CYS A 172 11.48 -2.87 -10.84
CA CYS A 172 12.48 -2.03 -11.48
C CYS A 172 13.42 -2.84 -12.36
N PRO A 173 14.07 -2.22 -13.37
CA PRO A 173 15.16 -2.87 -14.07
C PRO A 173 16.26 -3.36 -13.09
N PRO A 174 16.97 -4.45 -13.39
CA PRO A 174 17.97 -5.01 -12.49
C PRO A 174 19.02 -3.99 -12.05
N GLY A 175 19.30 -3.93 -10.74
CA GLY A 175 20.27 -3.01 -10.15
C GLY A 175 19.76 -1.57 -9.94
N TRP A 176 18.51 -1.27 -10.30
CA TRP A 176 17.91 0.04 -10.05
C TRP A 176 17.31 0.12 -8.64
N LEU A 177 17.37 1.32 -8.07
CA LEU A 177 16.82 1.66 -6.77
C LEU A 177 15.32 1.93 -6.90
N ALA A 178 14.50 1.09 -6.27
CA ALA A 178 13.06 1.25 -6.26
C ALA A 178 12.58 2.22 -5.16
N ASN A 179 11.67 3.12 -5.52
CA ASN A 179 10.95 3.99 -4.59
C ASN A 179 9.55 4.29 -5.12
N ARG A 180 8.53 3.74 -4.48
CA ARG A 180 7.13 3.88 -4.88
C ARG A 180 6.94 3.51 -6.34
N ARG A 181 6.52 4.44 -7.20
CA ARG A 181 6.33 4.20 -8.64
C ARG A 181 7.57 4.52 -9.48
N HIS A 182 8.68 4.86 -8.82
CA HIS A 182 9.88 5.34 -9.48
C HIS A 182 11.02 4.36 -9.26
N CYS A 183 11.83 4.21 -10.29
CA CYS A 183 13.06 3.45 -10.29
C CYS A 183 14.19 4.40 -10.66
N TYR A 184 15.31 4.33 -9.95
CA TYR A 184 16.45 5.22 -10.19
C TYR A 184 17.75 4.45 -10.37
N SER A 185 18.64 4.96 -11.19
CA SER A 185 19.98 4.40 -11.34
C SER A 185 21.01 5.52 -11.44
N VAL A 186 22.11 5.39 -10.71
CA VAL A 186 23.19 6.38 -10.67
C VAL A 186 24.30 5.92 -11.63
N GLN A 187 24.49 6.68 -12.69
CA GLN A 187 25.51 6.44 -13.70
C GLN A 187 26.76 7.24 -13.38
N LYS A 188 27.87 6.54 -13.09
CA LYS A 188 29.14 7.16 -12.71
C LYS A 188 29.91 7.73 -13.90
N LYS A 189 29.58 7.33 -15.13
CA LYS A 189 30.20 7.87 -16.35
C LYS A 189 29.85 9.34 -16.49
N ALA A 190 30.84 10.17 -16.81
CA ALA A 190 30.63 11.59 -17.06
C ALA A 190 30.22 11.85 -18.52
N LEU A 191 29.08 12.50 -18.73
CA LEU A 191 28.55 12.86 -20.05
C LEU A 191 27.94 14.26 -20.03
N ALA A 192 27.94 14.94 -21.18
CA ALA A 192 27.17 16.17 -21.34
C ALA A 192 25.67 15.87 -21.18
N TRP A 193 24.86 16.86 -20.80
CA TRP A 193 23.46 16.65 -20.42
C TRP A 193 22.65 15.91 -21.48
N SER A 194 22.77 16.29 -22.77
CA SER A 194 22.06 15.64 -23.87
C SER A 194 22.50 14.18 -24.10
N GLN A 195 23.79 13.90 -23.90
CA GLN A 195 24.34 12.55 -24.01
C GLN A 195 23.92 11.68 -22.81
N ALA A 196 23.86 12.26 -21.62
CA ALA A 196 23.37 11.60 -20.41
C ALA A 196 21.88 11.23 -20.54
N GLN A 197 21.07 12.12 -21.11
CA GLN A 197 19.67 11.85 -21.45
C GLN A 197 19.54 10.64 -22.38
N GLN A 198 20.29 10.63 -23.49
CA GLN A 198 20.25 9.49 -24.42
C GLN A 198 20.76 8.21 -23.74
N SER A 199 21.82 8.30 -22.95
CA SER A 199 22.36 7.15 -22.23
C SER A 199 21.36 6.53 -21.27
N CYS A 200 20.47 7.31 -20.64
CA CYS A 200 19.40 6.73 -19.82
C CYS A 200 18.44 5.92 -20.68
N VAL A 201 17.95 6.49 -21.79
CA VAL A 201 17.06 5.80 -22.74
C VAL A 201 17.66 4.46 -23.20
N ASP A 202 18.97 4.44 -23.45
CA ASP A 202 19.68 3.24 -23.89
C ASP A 202 19.84 2.17 -22.78
N VAL A 203 19.94 2.58 -21.51
CA VAL A 203 20.06 1.65 -20.37
C VAL A 203 18.74 0.91 -20.11
N ALA A 204 17.60 1.59 -20.22
CA ALA A 204 16.29 0.99 -20.06
C ALA A 204 15.25 1.74 -20.89
N ALA A 205 14.50 0.99 -21.71
CA ALA A 205 13.44 1.55 -22.54
C ALA A 205 12.40 2.31 -21.69
N GLY A 206 12.12 3.54 -22.09
CA GLY A 206 11.21 4.44 -21.36
C GLY A 206 11.82 5.12 -20.14
N SER A 207 13.14 4.95 -19.90
CA SER A 207 13.85 5.72 -18.88
C SER A 207 14.51 6.96 -19.47
N HIS A 208 14.80 7.94 -18.62
CA HIS A 208 15.35 9.25 -18.98
C HIS A 208 16.14 9.83 -17.80
N LEU A 209 16.73 11.02 -17.92
CA LEU A 209 17.33 11.69 -16.76
C LEU A 209 16.33 11.88 -15.63
N ALA A 210 16.81 11.94 -14.40
CA ALA A 210 15.94 11.85 -13.23
C ALA A 210 15.03 13.05 -13.06
N ASP A 211 13.73 12.76 -12.97
CA ASP A 211 12.72 13.67 -12.46
C ASP A 211 12.69 13.57 -10.93
N LEU A 212 13.14 14.60 -10.24
CA LEU A 212 13.17 14.66 -8.77
C LEU A 212 12.15 15.70 -8.31
N LYS A 213 10.87 15.47 -8.58
CA LYS A 213 9.81 16.49 -8.49
C LYS A 213 9.38 16.83 -7.08
N THR A 214 9.58 15.91 -6.14
CA THR A 214 9.15 16.07 -4.75
C THR A 214 10.32 16.02 -3.78
N ARG A 215 10.13 16.62 -2.60
CA ARG A 215 11.09 16.49 -1.48
C ARG A 215 11.34 15.02 -1.09
N GLN A 216 10.36 14.15 -1.30
CA GLN A 216 10.48 12.73 -1.00
C GLN A 216 11.40 12.02 -2.00
N ASP A 217 11.34 12.38 -3.29
CA ASP A 217 12.25 11.86 -4.31
C ASP A 217 13.69 12.31 -4.06
N LEU A 218 13.87 13.60 -3.78
CA LEU A 218 15.17 14.15 -3.42
C LEU A 218 15.73 13.47 -2.17
N HIS A 219 14.95 13.35 -1.10
CA HIS A 219 15.41 12.69 0.13
C HIS A 219 15.79 11.23 -0.12
N PHE A 220 14.98 10.49 -0.87
CA PHE A 220 15.28 9.10 -1.22
C PHE A 220 16.62 8.99 -1.96
N ILE A 221 16.80 9.75 -3.04
CA ILE A 221 18.02 9.68 -3.86
C ILE A 221 19.25 10.15 -3.09
N THR A 222 19.14 11.28 -2.40
CA THR A 222 20.28 11.84 -1.64
C THR A 222 20.72 10.94 -0.51
N SER A 223 19.80 10.26 0.18
CA SER A 223 20.14 9.27 1.22
C SER A 223 21.00 8.11 0.69
N ARG A 224 20.82 7.73 -0.59
CA ARG A 224 21.63 6.70 -1.25
C ARG A 224 22.99 7.26 -1.68
N LEU A 225 23.01 8.50 -2.18
CA LEU A 225 24.23 9.20 -2.58
C LEU A 225 25.17 9.53 -1.41
N MET A 226 24.67 9.62 -0.16
CA MET A 226 25.52 9.89 1.01
C MET A 226 26.66 8.89 1.18
N SER A 227 26.51 7.64 0.70
CA SER A 227 27.56 6.62 0.71
C SER A 227 28.63 6.81 -0.37
N HIS A 228 28.45 7.76 -1.29
CA HIS A 228 29.31 8.01 -2.44
C HIS A 228 29.96 9.40 -2.36
N ASN A 229 31.06 9.50 -1.62
CA ASN A 229 31.73 10.78 -1.36
C ASN A 229 32.26 11.51 -2.60
N SER A 230 32.50 10.81 -3.72
CA SER A 230 33.00 11.41 -4.96
C SER A 230 31.90 11.98 -5.87
N LEU A 231 30.61 11.73 -5.58
CA LEU A 231 29.50 12.17 -6.43
C LEU A 231 28.97 13.53 -5.94
N LEU A 232 29.68 14.59 -6.31
CA LEU A 232 29.40 15.96 -5.85
C LEU A 232 28.38 16.70 -6.73
N LEU A 233 28.32 16.37 -8.02
CA LEU A 233 27.47 17.02 -9.02
C LEU A 233 26.95 15.95 -9.98
N LEU A 234 25.63 15.85 -10.14
CA LEU A 234 25.02 14.86 -11.02
C LEU A 234 23.92 15.48 -11.89
N TRP A 235 23.86 15.12 -13.17
CA TRP A 235 22.76 15.58 -14.02
C TRP A 235 21.40 15.03 -13.59
N THR A 236 20.40 15.90 -13.72
CA THR A 236 18.96 15.60 -13.58
C THR A 236 18.23 16.02 -14.86
N ALA A 237 16.95 15.70 -14.98
CA ALA A 237 16.16 16.12 -16.14
C ALA A 237 15.75 17.60 -16.11
N LEU A 238 15.94 18.31 -14.99
CA LEU A 238 15.51 19.69 -14.85
C LEU A 238 16.32 20.60 -15.79
N ASN A 239 15.62 21.39 -16.59
CA ASN A 239 16.20 22.29 -17.58
C ASN A 239 15.23 23.43 -17.91
N ASP A 240 15.72 24.57 -18.38
CA ASP A 240 14.93 25.71 -18.86
C ASP A 240 15.27 26.09 -20.31
N LYS A 241 15.81 25.13 -21.07
CA LYS A 241 16.17 25.27 -22.50
C LYS A 241 15.04 25.79 -23.40
N LEU A 242 13.78 25.60 -23.00
CA LEU A 242 12.61 26.06 -23.75
C LEU A 242 12.24 27.51 -23.44
N ALA A 243 12.43 27.96 -22.20
CA ALA A 243 12.12 29.30 -21.75
C ALA A 243 12.96 29.64 -20.52
N GLU A 244 13.95 30.51 -20.71
CA GLU A 244 14.87 30.97 -19.66
C GLU A 244 14.11 31.41 -18.39
N GLY A 245 14.61 30.97 -17.23
CA GLY A 245 13.98 31.26 -15.94
C GLY A 245 12.72 30.43 -15.63
N ARG A 246 12.35 29.47 -16.49
CA ARG A 246 11.20 28.56 -16.29
C ARG A 246 11.65 27.09 -16.32
N PRO A 247 12.31 26.61 -15.25
CA PRO A 247 12.84 25.25 -15.21
C PRO A 247 11.71 24.20 -15.16
N VAL A 248 11.76 23.28 -16.11
CA VAL A 248 10.80 22.19 -16.34
C VAL A 248 11.47 20.82 -16.27
N TRP A 249 10.71 19.85 -15.79
CA TRP A 249 11.09 18.44 -15.80
C TRP A 249 10.85 17.81 -17.18
N SER A 250 11.24 16.54 -17.34
CA SER A 250 11.13 15.85 -18.63
C SER A 250 9.70 15.69 -19.15
N ASP A 251 8.69 15.72 -18.28
CA ASP A 251 7.27 15.69 -18.63
C ASP A 251 6.66 17.09 -18.86
N GLY A 252 7.48 18.14 -18.83
CA GLY A 252 7.04 19.53 -18.99
C GLY A 252 6.45 20.17 -17.73
N SER A 253 6.38 19.44 -16.61
CA SER A 253 5.93 20.03 -15.35
C SER A 253 6.94 21.05 -14.81
N LEU A 254 6.43 22.17 -14.27
CA LEU A 254 7.26 23.19 -13.65
C LEU A 254 7.87 22.69 -12.34
N ASN A 255 9.09 23.14 -12.05
CA ASN A 255 9.71 22.88 -10.76
C ASN A 255 9.06 23.73 -9.65
N ASN A 256 8.44 23.05 -8.69
CA ASN A 256 7.79 23.69 -7.54
C ASN A 256 8.70 23.76 -6.29
N MET A 257 9.95 23.31 -6.37
CA MET A 257 10.86 23.24 -5.21
C MET A 257 11.80 24.45 -5.12
N THR A 258 11.23 25.64 -5.05
CA THR A 258 11.98 26.91 -5.02
C THR A 258 13.03 26.98 -3.91
N ASN A 259 12.74 26.46 -2.71
CA ASN A 259 13.69 26.47 -1.59
C ASN A 259 14.91 25.53 -1.77
N THR A 260 14.86 24.62 -2.74
CA THR A 260 15.91 23.61 -2.99
C THR A 260 16.59 23.82 -4.33
N THR A 261 16.23 24.87 -5.06
CA THR A 261 16.83 25.26 -6.32
C THR A 261 17.54 26.59 -6.16
N MET A 262 18.83 26.63 -6.49
CA MET A 262 19.60 27.88 -6.49
C MET A 262 19.19 28.75 -7.68
N SER A 263 19.11 30.06 -7.43
CA SER A 263 18.98 31.05 -8.50
C SER A 263 20.22 31.01 -9.38
N SER A 264 20.03 31.13 -10.70
CA SER A 264 21.16 31.25 -11.61
C SER A 264 21.86 32.59 -11.39
N PHE A 265 23.18 32.52 -11.15
CA PHE A 265 24.10 33.66 -11.29
C PHE A 265 24.89 33.55 -12.59
N LEU A 266 24.57 32.57 -13.43
CA LEU A 266 25.25 32.30 -14.68
C LEU A 266 24.61 33.13 -15.82
N PRO A 267 25.35 33.39 -16.91
CA PRO A 267 24.83 34.13 -18.06
C PRO A 267 23.61 33.42 -18.68
N GLU A 268 22.57 34.20 -19.03
CA GLU A 268 21.41 33.73 -19.79
C GLU A 268 21.87 32.99 -21.07
N ASN A 269 21.25 31.86 -21.39
CA ASN A 269 21.59 30.92 -22.48
C ASN A 269 22.82 30.00 -22.32
N GLN A 270 23.54 30.03 -21.18
CA GLN A 270 24.64 29.07 -20.94
C GLN A 270 24.37 28.10 -19.79
N SER A 271 23.33 28.34 -19.00
CA SER A 271 23.05 27.61 -17.76
C SER A 271 21.74 26.86 -17.77
N ASP A 272 21.33 26.36 -18.94
CA ASP A 272 19.96 25.87 -19.14
C ASP A 272 19.68 24.49 -18.50
N CYS A 273 20.68 23.89 -17.85
CA CYS A 273 20.62 22.54 -17.31
C CYS A 273 20.87 22.55 -15.81
N PHE A 274 20.15 21.71 -15.07
CA PHE A 274 20.27 21.67 -13.62
C PHE A 274 20.88 20.36 -13.14
N ALA A 275 21.92 20.50 -12.32
CA ALA A 275 22.59 19.41 -11.65
C ALA A 275 22.17 19.33 -10.18
N LEU A 276 22.08 18.12 -9.64
CA LEU A 276 21.96 17.87 -8.22
C LEU A 276 23.36 18.00 -7.59
N GLN A 277 23.54 19.04 -6.78
CA GLN A 277 24.80 19.38 -6.12
C GLN A 277 24.79 19.01 -4.64
N ARG A 278 25.84 18.35 -4.18
CA ARG A 278 26.08 18.10 -2.76
C ARG A 278 26.43 19.40 -2.05
N ASN A 279 25.79 19.65 -0.90
CA ASN A 279 26.14 20.78 -0.06
C ASN A 279 27.54 20.55 0.56
N ALA A 280 28.48 21.45 0.28
CA ALA A 280 29.85 21.36 0.76
C ALA A 280 29.99 21.82 2.22
N THR A 281 29.15 22.75 2.67
CA THR A 281 29.21 23.38 3.99
C THR A 281 28.16 22.84 4.97
N GLY A 282 27.36 21.86 4.55
CA GLY A 282 26.29 21.29 5.36
C GLY A 282 25.73 20.00 4.78
N PRO A 283 24.73 19.39 5.44
CA PRO A 283 24.09 18.19 4.93
C PRO A 283 23.19 18.49 3.72
N GLY A 284 22.96 17.47 2.90
CA GLY A 284 21.96 17.49 1.83
C GLY A 284 22.50 17.88 0.45
N PHE A 285 21.55 18.08 -0.46
CA PHE A 285 21.79 18.44 -1.85
C PHE A 285 20.78 19.50 -2.29
N PHE A 286 21.14 20.26 -3.31
CA PHE A 286 20.27 21.24 -3.96
C PHE A 286 20.43 21.17 -5.48
N LEU A 287 19.43 21.66 -6.20
CA LEU A 287 19.47 21.76 -7.66
C LEU A 287 20.15 23.08 -8.03
N THR A 288 21.23 23.02 -8.80
CA THR A 288 21.95 24.21 -9.28
C THR A 288 21.89 24.27 -10.80
N PRO A 289 21.69 25.45 -11.40
CA PRO A 289 21.94 25.63 -12.82
C PRO A 289 23.42 25.42 -13.11
N PHE A 290 23.72 24.84 -14.27
CA PHE A 290 25.06 24.45 -14.67
C PHE A 290 25.19 24.32 -16.20
N PHE A 291 26.42 24.40 -16.70
CA PHE A 291 26.71 24.36 -18.13
C PHE A 291 26.40 22.96 -18.73
N CYS A 292 25.41 22.88 -19.60
CA CYS A 292 24.92 21.62 -20.20
C CYS A 292 26.01 20.77 -20.90
N SER A 293 27.07 21.41 -21.41
CA SER A 293 28.17 20.76 -22.13
C SER A 293 29.19 20.08 -21.20
N ILE A 294 29.16 20.37 -19.90
CA ILE A 294 30.13 19.81 -18.97
C ILE A 294 29.82 18.32 -18.72
N PRO A 295 30.82 17.43 -18.87
CA PRO A 295 30.62 16.02 -18.56
C PRO A 295 30.44 15.80 -17.05
N LEU A 296 29.26 15.32 -16.64
CA LEU A 296 28.98 14.96 -15.24
C LEU A 296 28.41 13.54 -15.16
N PRO A 297 28.63 12.83 -14.03
CA PRO A 297 27.79 11.71 -13.64
C PRO A 297 26.31 12.09 -13.67
N PHE A 298 25.41 11.12 -13.76
CA PHE A 298 24.00 11.42 -13.96
C PHE A 298 23.08 10.39 -13.32
N ILE A 299 21.83 10.78 -13.10
CA ILE A 299 20.83 9.92 -12.49
C ILE A 299 19.77 9.63 -13.56
N CYS A 300 19.52 8.35 -13.81
CA CYS A 300 18.43 7.89 -14.65
C CYS A 300 17.20 7.58 -13.81
N HIS A 301 16.02 7.75 -14.41
CA HIS A 301 14.71 7.53 -13.82
C HIS A 301 13.82 6.75 -14.78
N TYR A 302 13.04 5.84 -14.22
CA TYR A 302 11.99 5.10 -14.90
C TYR A 302 10.75 5.08 -14.02
N SER A 303 9.58 5.34 -14.60
CA SER A 303 8.30 5.25 -13.91
C SER A 303 7.64 3.91 -14.20
N SER A 304 7.42 3.10 -13.16
CA SER A 304 6.67 1.85 -13.28
C SER A 304 5.18 2.15 -13.45
N LYS A 305 4.56 1.55 -14.46
CA LYS A 305 3.10 1.63 -14.66
C LYS A 305 2.34 0.85 -13.60
#